data_AF-A0A8T1GT82-F1
#
_entry.id   AF-A0A8T1GT82-F1
#
_cell.length_a   1.000
_cell.length_b   1.000
_cell.length_c   1.000
_cell.angle_alpha   90.00
_cell.angle_beta   90.00
_cell.angle_gamma   90.00
#
_symmetry.space_group_name_H-M   'P 1'
#
loop_
_entity.id
_entity.type
_entity.pdbx_description
1 polymer ?
#
loop_
_entity_poly.entity_id
_entity_poly.type
_entity_poly.pdbx_seq_one_letter_code
_entity_poly.pdbx_strand_id
1 'polypeptide(L)' 'ARQTEGFVKGVVSRCVGSMIGTDSILYRATETGKDLGWLKKGDAVVAVHGIQEAKSGSTNLLRVLYVD' A
#
# COMPACT_ATOMS: atom_id res chain seq x y z
N ALA A 1 -2.93 10.32 7.25
CA ALA A 1 -4.13 9.51 6.99
C ALA A 1 -5.39 10.36 6.83
N ARG A 2 -5.84 11.12 7.86
CA ARG A 2 -7.13 11.84 7.79
C ARG A 2 -7.23 12.94 6.71
N GLN A 3 -6.10 13.48 6.26
CA GLN A 3 -6.09 14.52 5.21
C GLN A 3 -6.54 14.00 3.84
N THR A 4 -6.45 12.70 3.60
CA THR A 4 -6.85 12.07 2.33
C THR A 4 -8.19 11.33 2.45
N GLU A 5 -8.45 10.70 3.60
CA GLU A 5 -9.67 9.91 3.87
C GLU A 5 -10.94 10.75 3.69
N GLY A 6 -11.81 10.35 2.75
CA GLY A 6 -13.10 11.02 2.52
C GLY A 6 -13.02 12.40 1.87
N PHE A 7 -11.83 13.01 1.78
CA PHE A 7 -11.60 14.26 1.05
C PHE A 7 -11.25 14.01 -0.42
N VAL A 8 -10.35 13.06 -0.69
CA VAL A 8 -9.98 12.68 -2.06
C VAL A 8 -10.93 11.59 -2.56
N LYS A 9 -11.52 11.80 -3.74
CA LYS A 9 -12.49 10.86 -4.33
C LYS A 9 -11.88 9.47 -4.50
N GLY A 10 -12.55 8.46 -3.95
CA GLY A 10 -12.16 7.05 -4.12
C GLY A 10 -10.92 6.63 -3.34
N VAL A 11 -10.43 7.44 -2.40
CA VAL A 11 -9.25 7.11 -1.58
C VAL A 11 -9.68 6.61 -0.21
N VAL A 12 -9.10 5.48 0.18
CA VAL A 12 -9.14 4.94 1.55
C VAL A 12 -7.70 4.82 2.06
N SER A 13 -7.50 5.25 3.29
CA SER A 13 -6.22 5.51 3.93
C SER A 13 -6.10 4.61 5.14
N ARG A 14 -4.98 3.90 5.27
CA ARG A 14 -4.69 3.07 6.44
C ARG A 14 -3.32 3.43 7.00
N CYS A 15 -3.24 3.42 8.33
CA CYS A 15 -1.97 3.60 9.01
C CYS A 15 -1.22 2.27 8.96
N VAL A 16 -0.03 2.30 8.40
CA VAL A 16 0.91 1.17 8.41
C VAL A 16 1.96 1.43 9.48
N GLY A 17 2.59 0.37 9.96
CA GLY A 17 3.64 0.47 10.98
C GLY A 17 4.95 1.02 10.41
N SER A 18 6.05 0.27 10.57
CA SER A 18 7.36 0.67 10.07
C SER A 18 7.38 0.83 8.55
N MET A 19 8.07 1.88 8.09
CA MET A 19 8.38 2.13 6.67
C MET A 19 9.69 1.46 6.22
N ILE A 20 10.28 0.61 7.07
CA ILE A 20 11.50 -0.15 6.77
C ILE A 20 11.13 -1.50 6.15
N GLY A 21 11.82 -1.86 5.08
CA GLY A 21 11.58 -3.08 4.32
C GLY A 21 10.38 -2.94 3.39
N THR A 22 10.63 -2.41 2.20
CA THR A 22 9.66 -2.15 1.13
C THR A 22 8.81 -3.38 0.80
N ASP A 23 9.42 -4.57 0.67
CA ASP A 23 8.66 -5.80 0.40
C ASP A 23 7.73 -6.17 1.55
N SER A 24 8.19 -5.96 2.79
CA SER A 24 7.44 -6.31 3.99
C SER A 24 6.21 -5.42 4.18
N ILE A 25 6.31 -4.13 3.86
CA ILE A 25 5.17 -3.20 3.95
C ILE A 25 4.14 -3.48 2.85
N LEU A 26 4.59 -3.88 1.66
CA LEU A 26 3.69 -4.28 0.56
C LEU A 26 2.89 -5.53 0.93
N TYR A 27 3.54 -6.56 1.48
CA TYR A 27 2.86 -7.77 1.95
C TYR A 27 1.86 -7.47 3.08
N ARG A 28 2.25 -6.64 4.05
CA ARG A 28 1.33 -6.24 5.14
C ARG A 28 0.13 -5.46 4.63
N ALA A 29 0.33 -4.60 3.64
CA ALA A 29 -0.75 -3.84 3.01
C ALA A 29 -1.73 -4.77 2.28
N THR A 30 -1.24 -5.81 1.58
CA THR A 30 -2.10 -6.80 0.93
C THR A 30 -2.87 -7.65 1.94
N GLU A 31 -2.23 -8.10 3.03
CA GLU A 31 -2.95 -8.84 4.10
C GLU A 31 -4.03 -7.97 4.75
N THR A 32 -3.71 -6.72 5.07
CA THR A 32 -4.71 -5.77 5.60
C THR A 32 -5.87 -5.57 4.62
N GLY A 33 -5.59 -5.53 3.32
CA GLY A 33 -6.63 -5.45 2.29
C GLY A 33 -7.52 -6.69 2.24
N LYS A 34 -6.99 -7.89 2.51
CA LYS A 34 -7.80 -9.12 2.64
C LYS A 34 -8.68 -9.07 3.87
N ASP A 35 -8.12 -8.71 5.02
CA ASP A 35 -8.85 -8.64 6.31
C ASP A 35 -10.04 -7.66 6.23
N LEU A 36 -9.86 -6.58 5.46
CA LEU A 36 -10.89 -5.56 5.21
C LEU A 36 -11.86 -5.94 4.08
N GLY A 37 -11.67 -7.08 3.42
CA GLY A 37 -12.51 -7.57 2.32
C GLY A 37 -12.33 -6.81 0.99
N TRP A 38 -11.23 -6.09 0.82
CA TRP A 38 -10.92 -5.34 -0.41
C TRP A 38 -10.27 -6.20 -1.49
N LEU A 39 -9.55 -7.23 -1.08
CA LEU A 39 -8.74 -8.09 -1.94
C LEU A 39 -9.12 -9.55 -1.71
N LYS A 40 -9.04 -10.36 -2.77
CA LYS A 40 -9.11 -11.82 -2.72
C LYS A 40 -7.86 -12.43 -3.36
N LYS A 41 -7.61 -13.71 -3.04
CA LYS A 41 -6.52 -14.50 -3.66
C LYS A 41 -6.62 -14.44 -5.19
N GLY A 42 -5.49 -14.17 -5.83
CA GLY A 42 -5.34 -14.03 -7.28
C GLY A 42 -5.54 -12.61 -7.81
N ASP A 43 -6.01 -11.66 -7.01
CA ASP A 43 -6.15 -10.27 -7.46
C ASP A 43 -4.78 -9.63 -7.73
N ALA A 44 -4.73 -8.77 -8.75
CA ALA A 44 -3.55 -7.97 -9.05
C ALA A 44 -3.62 -6.62 -8.31
N VAL A 45 -2.57 -6.30 -7.57
CA VAL A 45 -2.41 -5.04 -6.83
C VAL A 45 -1.28 -4.24 -7.46
N VAL A 46 -1.60 -3.02 -7.89
CA VAL A 46 -0.59 -2.07 -8.38
C VAL A 46 -0.14 -1.21 -7.22
N ALA A 47 1.12 -1.38 -6.81
CA ALA A 47 1.74 -0.61 -5.75
C ALA A 47 2.69 0.45 -6.32
N VAL A 48 2.60 1.66 -5.78
CA VAL A 48 3.50 2.78 -6.12
C VAL A 48 4.23 3.20 -4.85
N HIS A 49 5.56 3.11 -4.86
CA HIS A 49 6.41 3.41 -3.72
C HIS A 49 7.76 3.99 -4.16
N GLY A 50 8.62 4.33 -3.20
CA GLY A 50 10.00 4.73 -3.45
C GLY A 50 10.98 3.59 -3.27
N ILE A 51 12.14 3.64 -3.95
CA ILE A 51 13.29 2.75 -3.66
C ILE A 51 13.93 3.15 -2.33
N GLN A 52 14.03 4.46 -2.07
CA GLN A 52 14.57 4.98 -0.82
C GLN A 52 13.47 5.05 0.24
N GLU A 53 13.59 4.18 1.24
CA GLU A 53 12.67 4.06 2.36
C GLU A 53 12.66 5.30 3.26
N ALA A 54 11.52 5.54 3.92
CA ALA A 54 11.31 6.61 4.91
C ALA A 54 11.70 8.03 4.45
N LYS A 55 11.75 8.30 3.14
CA LYS A 55 12.07 9.62 2.58
C LYS A 55 10.89 10.22 1.84
N SER A 56 10.52 11.45 2.19
CA SER A 56 9.46 12.17 1.47
C SER A 56 9.92 12.55 0.07
N GLY A 57 9.01 12.48 -0.91
CA GLY A 57 9.31 12.84 -2.31
C GLY A 57 10.16 11.81 -3.07
N SER A 58 10.38 10.61 -2.52
CA SER A 58 11.18 9.56 -3.16
C SER A 58 10.36 8.55 -3.98
N THR A 59 9.06 8.76 -4.16
CA THR A 59 8.17 7.86 -4.93
C THR A 59 8.61 7.78 -6.39
N ASN A 60 9.09 6.61 -6.81
CA ASN A 60 9.71 6.44 -8.14
C ASN A 60 9.59 5.04 -8.74
N LEU A 61 8.94 4.09 -8.05
CA LEU A 61 8.82 2.71 -8.51
C LEU A 61 7.36 2.25 -8.49
N LEU A 62 6.96 1.59 -9.57
CA LEU A 62 5.68 0.89 -9.69
C LEU A 62 5.95 -0.60 -9.72
N ARG A 63 5.20 -1.36 -8.93
CA ARG A 63 5.26 -2.83 -8.91
C ARG A 63 3.85 -3.41 -8.97
N VAL A 64 3.69 -4.48 -9.74
CA VAL A 64 2.47 -5.30 -9.73
C VAL A 64 2.72 -6.51 -8.85
N LEU A 65 1.82 -6.73 -7.89
CA LEU A 65 1.82 -7.85 -6.96
C LEU A 65 0.58 -8.69 -7.20
N TYR A 66 0.69 -10.00 -7.01
CA TYR A 66 -0.48 -10.89 -6.99
C TYR A 66 -0.73 -11.33 -5.56
N VAL A 67 -1.99 -11.23 -5.14
CA VAL A 67 -2.41 -11.57 -3.78
C VAL A 67 -2.46 -13.09 -3.64
N ASP A 68 -1.73 -13.62 -2.65
CA ASP A 68 -1.73 -15.06 -2.32
C ASP A 68 -2.94 -15.53 -1.50
#